data_AF-A0A7K0D033-F1
#
_entry.id   AF-A0A7K0D033-F1
#
_cell.length_a   1.000
_cell.length_b   1.000
_cell.length_c   1.000
_cell.angle_alpha   90.00
_cell.angle_beta   90.00
_cell.angle_gamma   90.00
#
_symmetry.space_group_name_H-M   'P 1'
#
loop_
_entity.id
_entity.type
_entity.pdbx_description
1 polymer ?
#
loop_
_entity_poly.entity_id
_entity_poly.type
_entity_poly.pdbx_seq_one_letter_code
_entity_poly.pdbx_strand_id
1 'polypeptide(L)'
;MHFRKLIPFTLLAAVAVTPVVANAETPIAGVPPQLQQQAQQLTQQLPAMQQAQLQQLLQPLPQPLPQLLPPVFPNNLDGWIHNAQYVMAQRGIPGSYDGIHRNIMRESGGNPRAINLTDSNAARGIPSKGLMQVIDPTFRTYHVDGTSWDIYDPVANIAAACNYAAHRYGTIDRVFSAY
;
A
#
# COMPACT_ATOMS: atom_id res chain seq x y z
N MET A 1 7.68 2.72 31.57
CA MET A 1 7.59 2.37 30.14
C MET A 1 7.35 3.66 29.35
N HIS A 2 8.36 4.15 28.65
CA HIS A 2 8.25 5.41 27.88
C HIS A 2 7.59 5.12 26.53
N PHE A 3 6.37 5.62 26.32
CA PHE A 3 5.76 5.68 25.00
C PHE A 3 6.50 6.72 24.16
N ARG A 4 7.47 6.26 23.35
CA ARG A 4 7.96 7.06 22.22
C ARG A 4 6.81 7.19 21.24
N LYS A 5 6.24 8.40 21.15
CA LYS A 5 5.34 8.78 20.05
C LYS A 5 6.08 8.46 18.74
N LEU A 6 5.57 7.49 17.99
CA LEU A 6 6.00 7.23 16.63
C LEU A 6 5.65 8.49 15.83
N ILE A 7 6.65 9.33 15.57
CA ILE A 7 6.55 10.30 14.48
C ILE A 7 6.42 9.41 13.23
N PRO A 8 5.30 9.43 12.50
CA PRO A 8 5.15 8.57 11.34
C PRO A 8 6.27 8.93 10.35
N PHE A 9 6.94 7.91 9.82
CA PHE A 9 8.06 8.05 8.87
C PHE A 9 7.76 8.98 7.68
N THR A 10 6.48 9.21 7.39
CA THR A 10 5.98 10.17 6.39
C THR A 10 6.34 11.64 6.70
N LEU A 11 6.45 12.02 7.97
CA LEU A 11 6.85 13.38 8.38
C LEU A 11 8.35 13.62 8.14
N LEU A 12 9.21 12.59 8.28
CA LEU A 12 10.63 12.70 7.96
C LEU A 12 10.86 12.85 6.45
N ALA A 13 10.09 12.11 5.65
CA ALA A 13 10.11 12.21 4.20
C ALA A 13 9.66 13.59 3.69
N ALA A 14 8.62 14.18 4.29
CA ALA A 14 8.14 15.51 3.90
C ALA A 14 9.17 16.62 4.20
N VAL A 15 9.90 16.53 5.32
CA VAL A 15 10.98 17.48 5.68
C VAL A 15 12.22 17.33 4.78
N ALA A 16 12.46 16.15 4.21
CA ALA A 16 13.63 15.87 3.38
C ALA A 16 13.52 16.31 1.91
N VAL A 17 12.31 16.62 1.42
CA VAL A 17 12.09 16.83 -0.04
C VAL A 17 11.66 18.24 -0.39
N THR A 18 11.31 19.10 0.57
CA THR A 18 11.11 20.53 0.24
C THR A 18 12.44 21.13 -0.18
N PRO A 19 12.50 21.77 -1.36
CA PRO A 19 13.74 22.15 -1.99
C PRO A 19 14.45 23.14 -1.08
N VAL A 20 15.55 22.69 -0.51
CA VAL A 20 16.55 23.58 0.04
C VAL A 20 17.59 24.00 -1.02
N VAL A 21 17.20 23.84 -2.28
CA VAL A 21 17.81 24.51 -3.42
C VAL A 21 16.89 25.67 -3.75
N ALA A 22 17.41 26.89 -3.63
CA ALA A 22 16.72 28.09 -4.08
C ALA A 22 16.07 27.84 -5.47
N ASN A 23 14.77 28.10 -5.58
CA ASN A 23 13.98 28.12 -6.84
C ASN A 23 13.50 26.78 -7.45
N ALA A 24 12.88 25.88 -6.68
CA ALA A 24 12.04 24.84 -7.30
C ALA A 24 10.55 25.17 -7.12
N GLU A 25 9.98 25.82 -8.13
CA GLU A 25 8.56 26.14 -8.27
C GLU A 25 7.70 24.92 -8.66
N THR A 26 8.28 23.72 -8.78
CA THR A 26 7.58 22.53 -9.24
C THR A 26 7.14 21.63 -8.08
N PRO A 27 5.84 21.30 -7.97
CA PRO A 27 5.35 20.34 -6.99
C PRO A 27 6.04 18.99 -7.11
N ILE A 28 6.39 18.38 -5.97
CA ILE A 28 6.98 17.04 -5.96
C ILE A 28 5.88 16.04 -6.36
N ALA A 29 6.06 15.36 -7.49
CA ALA A 29 5.15 14.33 -7.94
C ALA A 29 5.01 13.21 -6.87
N GLY A 30 3.77 12.84 -6.54
CA GLY A 30 3.48 11.78 -5.57
C GLY A 30 3.39 12.22 -4.10
N VAL A 31 3.74 13.47 -3.76
CA VAL A 31 3.52 14.03 -2.42
C VAL A 31 2.26 14.89 -2.45
N PRO A 32 1.25 14.65 -1.58
CA PRO A 32 0.09 15.53 -1.46
C PRO A 32 0.48 17.00 -1.26
N PRO A 33 -0.14 17.96 -1.98
CA PRO A 33 0.21 19.38 -1.88
C PRO A 33 0.18 19.93 -0.45
N GLN A 34 -0.73 19.43 0.40
CA GLN A 34 -0.83 19.85 1.80
C GLN A 34 0.42 19.49 2.61
N LEU A 35 1.03 18.33 2.34
CA LEU A 35 2.25 17.90 3.01
C LEU A 35 3.45 18.72 2.55
N GLN A 36 3.48 19.12 1.27
CA GLN A 36 4.52 19.99 0.73
C GLN A 36 4.49 21.37 1.40
N GLN A 37 3.30 21.97 1.52
CA GLN A 37 3.11 23.28 2.17
C GLN A 37 3.47 23.25 3.66
N GLN A 38 3.04 22.22 4.40
CA GLN A 38 3.38 22.07 5.81
C GLN A 38 4.89 21.91 6.03
N ALA A 39 5.57 21.12 5.19
CA ALA A 39 7.00 20.95 5.27
C ALA A 39 7.77 22.25 4.97
N GLN A 40 7.31 23.04 3.99
CA GLN A 40 7.91 24.35 3.69
C GLN A 40 7.78 25.31 4.89
N GLN A 41 6.60 25.38 5.49
CA GLN A 41 6.35 26.21 6.68
C GLN A 41 7.23 25.79 7.86
N LEU A 42 7.32 24.49 8.14
CA LEU A 42 8.17 23.96 9.21
C LEU A 42 9.65 24.30 8.98
N THR A 43 10.14 24.17 7.74
CA THR A 43 11.54 24.42 7.41
C THR A 43 11.89 25.91 7.53
N GLN A 44 11.00 26.80 7.11
CA GLN A 44 11.18 28.26 7.24
C GLN A 44 11.18 28.74 8.69
N GLN A 45 10.50 28.02 9.59
CA GLN A 45 10.47 28.34 11.03
C GLN A 45 11.74 27.89 11.77
N LEU A 46 12.61 27.08 11.13
CA LEU A 46 13.86 26.65 11.75
C LEU A 46 14.91 27.76 11.73
N PRO A 47 15.75 27.89 12.78
CA PRO A 47 16.97 28.69 12.76
C PRO A 47 17.86 28.40 11.54
N ALA A 48 18.51 29.44 11.00
CA ALA A 48 19.34 29.34 9.79
C ALA A 48 20.45 28.27 9.88
N MET A 49 21.06 28.11 11.05
CA MET A 49 22.04 27.05 11.31
C MET A 49 21.46 25.64 11.13
N GLN A 50 20.22 25.43 11.56
CA GLN A 50 19.53 24.13 11.42
C GLN A 50 19.07 23.91 9.98
N GLN A 51 18.69 24.96 9.26
CA GLN A 51 18.43 24.88 7.82
C GLN A 51 19.68 24.45 7.04
N ALA A 52 20.85 25.02 7.35
CA ALA A 52 22.12 24.67 6.70
C ALA A 52 22.55 23.22 7.01
N GLN A 53 22.33 22.74 8.23
CA GLN A 53 22.60 21.34 8.59
C GLN A 53 21.69 20.38 7.80
N LEU A 54 20.40 20.70 7.66
CA LEU A 54 19.49 19.91 6.84
C LEU A 54 19.93 19.87 5.36
N GLN A 55 20.41 20.98 4.79
CA GLN A 55 20.96 20.99 3.44
C GLN A 55 22.13 20.01 3.28
N GLN A 56 23.09 20.06 4.19
CA GLN A 56 24.29 19.22 4.13
C GLN A 56 23.95 17.73 4.25
N LEU A 57 22.95 17.37 5.06
CA LEU A 57 22.49 15.98 5.21
C LEU A 57 21.82 15.44 3.94
N LEU A 58 21.15 16.31 3.17
CA LEU A 58 20.40 15.91 1.98
C LEU A 58 21.23 15.92 0.69
N GLN A 59 22.31 16.71 0.62
CA GLN A 59 23.20 16.79 -0.55
C GLN A 59 23.71 15.45 -1.11
N PRO A 60 24.10 14.45 -0.30
CA PRO A 60 24.62 13.19 -0.86
C PRO A 60 23.53 12.24 -1.34
N LEU A 61 22.24 12.53 -1.13
CA LEU A 61 21.15 11.63 -1.51
C LEU A 61 20.90 11.70 -3.03
N PRO A 62 20.73 10.54 -3.71
CA PRO A 62 20.44 10.50 -5.14
C PRO A 62 19.11 11.19 -5.45
N GLN A 63 19.11 12.02 -6.48
CA GLN A 63 17.91 12.73 -6.97
C GLN A 63 17.36 12.05 -8.23
N PRO A 64 16.02 11.90 -8.36
CA PRO A 64 15.00 12.49 -7.49
C PRO A 64 14.72 11.64 -6.24
N LEU A 65 14.77 12.28 -5.06
CA LEU A 65 14.40 11.70 -3.75
C LEU A 65 13.08 10.91 -3.72
N PRO A 66 12.02 11.27 -4.50
CA PRO A 66 10.81 10.47 -4.61
C PRO A 66 11.02 8.97 -4.89
N GLN A 67 12.11 8.57 -5.54
CA GLN A 67 12.40 7.15 -5.76
C GLN A 67 12.80 6.38 -4.49
N LEU A 68 13.10 7.09 -3.41
CA LEU A 68 13.42 6.50 -2.10
C LEU A 68 12.18 6.30 -1.22
N LEU A 69 11.04 6.88 -1.61
CA LEU A 69 9.80 6.75 -0.84
C LEU A 69 8.91 5.65 -1.43
N PRO A 70 8.27 4.82 -0.59
CA PRO A 70 7.23 3.94 -1.09
C PRO A 70 6.10 4.78 -1.71
N PRO A 71 5.53 4.34 -2.85
CA PRO A 71 4.41 5.02 -3.47
C PRO A 71 3.22 5.12 -2.52
N VAL A 72 2.54 6.27 -2.55
CA VAL A 72 1.29 6.48 -1.81
C VAL A 72 0.12 6.15 -2.72
N PHE A 73 -0.77 5.27 -2.24
CA PHE A 73 -1.97 4.88 -2.96
C PHE A 73 -3.21 5.49 -2.32
N PRO A 74 -4.21 5.90 -3.12
CA PRO A 74 -5.47 6.37 -2.56
C PRO A 74 -6.18 5.25 -1.78
N ASN A 75 -6.98 5.63 -0.78
CA ASN A 75 -7.74 4.67 0.02
C ASN A 75 -9.09 4.35 -0.63
N ASN A 76 -9.05 3.73 -1.81
CA ASN A 76 -10.20 3.29 -2.59
C ASN A 76 -9.84 2.01 -3.37
N LEU A 77 -10.80 1.43 -4.09
CA LEU A 77 -10.61 0.17 -4.81
C LEU A 77 -9.37 0.19 -5.73
N ASP A 78 -9.27 1.20 -6.60
CA ASP A 78 -8.15 1.34 -7.53
C ASP A 78 -6.80 1.42 -6.80
N GLY A 79 -6.74 2.23 -5.74
CA GLY A 79 -5.54 2.38 -4.92
C GLY A 79 -5.16 1.10 -4.18
N TRP A 80 -6.13 0.34 -3.66
CA TRP A 80 -5.86 -0.95 -3.03
C TRP A 80 -5.33 -1.98 -4.04
N ILE A 81 -5.87 -2.01 -5.25
CA ILE A 81 -5.39 -2.90 -6.32
C ILE A 81 -3.95 -2.53 -6.70
N HIS A 82 -3.67 -1.24 -6.95
CA HIS A 82 -2.32 -0.80 -7.30
C HIS A 82 -1.31 -1.01 -6.16
N ASN A 83 -1.71 -0.83 -4.91
CA ASN A 83 -0.86 -1.12 -3.77
C ASN A 83 -0.55 -2.62 -3.69
N ALA A 84 -1.56 -3.47 -3.86
CA ALA A 84 -1.36 -4.91 -3.90
C ALA A 84 -0.43 -5.30 -5.06
N GLN A 85 -0.60 -4.75 -6.26
CA GLN A 85 0.31 -4.99 -7.39
C GLN A 85 1.74 -4.57 -7.10
N TYR A 86 1.94 -3.43 -6.43
CA TYR A 86 3.26 -2.97 -6.03
C TYR A 86 3.94 -3.97 -5.08
N VAL A 87 3.24 -4.43 -4.04
CA VAL A 87 3.77 -5.44 -3.11
C VAL A 87 4.01 -6.78 -3.80
N MET A 88 3.09 -7.22 -4.65
CA MET A 88 3.18 -8.47 -5.41
C MET A 88 4.36 -8.48 -6.38
N ALA A 89 4.61 -7.37 -7.07
CA ALA A 89 5.73 -7.24 -8.00
C ALA A 89 7.09 -7.44 -7.32
N GLN A 90 7.24 -6.96 -6.08
CA GLN A 90 8.45 -7.17 -5.28
C GLN A 90 8.71 -8.65 -4.92
N ARG A 91 7.71 -9.51 -5.10
CA ARG A 91 7.75 -10.95 -4.77
C ARG A 91 7.56 -11.85 -5.98
N GLY A 92 7.48 -11.28 -7.18
CA GLY A 92 7.24 -12.04 -8.40
C GLY A 92 5.86 -12.70 -8.48
N ILE A 93 4.86 -12.17 -7.76
CA ILE A 93 3.48 -12.67 -7.83
C ILE A 93 2.76 -11.99 -9.00
N PRO A 94 2.32 -12.72 -10.03
CA PRO A 94 1.65 -12.14 -11.18
C PRO A 94 0.18 -11.78 -10.91
N GLY A 95 -0.28 -10.67 -11.51
CA GLY A 95 -1.70 -10.34 -11.60
C GLY A 95 -1.96 -8.98 -12.24
N SER A 96 -2.79 -8.95 -13.28
CA SER A 96 -3.20 -7.71 -13.95
C SER A 96 -4.28 -6.96 -13.15
N TYR A 97 -4.39 -5.66 -13.39
CA TYR A 97 -5.41 -4.83 -12.77
C TYR A 97 -6.81 -5.37 -13.10
N ASP A 98 -7.06 -5.64 -14.38
CA ASP A 98 -8.36 -6.13 -14.87
C ASP A 98 -8.69 -7.53 -14.33
N GLY A 99 -7.67 -8.39 -14.20
CA GLY A 99 -7.78 -9.69 -13.55
C GLY A 99 -8.26 -9.55 -12.11
N ILE A 100 -7.58 -8.72 -11.33
CA ILE A 100 -7.88 -8.46 -9.93
C ILE A 100 -9.27 -7.84 -9.79
N HIS A 101 -9.51 -6.72 -10.49
CA HIS A 101 -10.77 -5.98 -10.44
C HIS A 101 -11.97 -6.86 -10.79
N ARG A 102 -11.89 -7.64 -11.88
CA ARG A 102 -12.96 -8.57 -12.28
C ARG A 102 -13.30 -9.57 -11.18
N ASN A 103 -12.28 -10.16 -10.54
CA ASN A 103 -12.51 -11.12 -9.47
C ASN A 103 -13.14 -10.42 -8.25
N ILE A 104 -12.64 -9.26 -7.82
CA ILE A 104 -13.21 -8.49 -6.70
C ILE A 104 -14.70 -8.19 -6.92
N MET A 105 -15.05 -7.73 -8.14
CA MET A 105 -16.43 -7.37 -8.44
C MET A 105 -17.37 -8.57 -8.41
N ARG A 106 -16.90 -9.76 -8.80
CA ARG A 106 -17.67 -11.01 -8.68
C ARG A 106 -17.80 -11.47 -7.23
N GLU A 107 -16.72 -11.41 -6.46
CA GLU A 107 -16.65 -11.97 -5.11
C GLU A 107 -17.38 -11.11 -4.06
N SER A 108 -17.24 -9.79 -4.14
CA SER A 108 -17.67 -8.88 -3.06
C SER A 108 -18.36 -7.61 -3.52
N GLY A 109 -18.42 -7.36 -4.83
CA GLY A 109 -18.86 -6.07 -5.38
C GLY A 109 -18.00 -4.89 -4.94
N GLY A 110 -16.74 -5.14 -4.54
CA GLY A 110 -15.83 -4.11 -4.01
C GLY A 110 -15.96 -3.84 -2.50
N ASN A 111 -16.71 -4.66 -1.75
CA ASN A 111 -16.85 -4.48 -0.30
C ASN A 111 -15.71 -5.18 0.48
N PRO A 112 -14.78 -4.44 1.11
CA PRO A 112 -13.67 -5.02 1.86
C PRO A 112 -14.09 -5.69 3.18
N ARG A 113 -15.37 -5.56 3.58
CA ARG A 113 -15.95 -6.20 4.76
C ARG A 113 -16.92 -7.34 4.41
N ALA A 114 -16.97 -7.76 3.14
CA ALA A 114 -17.82 -8.88 2.73
C ALA A 114 -17.48 -10.16 3.50
N ILE A 115 -18.52 -10.92 3.87
CA ILE A 115 -18.41 -12.22 4.51
C ILE A 115 -19.50 -13.14 3.98
N ASN A 116 -19.12 -14.34 3.55
CA ASN A 116 -20.09 -15.37 3.17
C ASN A 116 -20.42 -16.26 4.37
N LEU A 117 -21.69 -16.37 4.73
CA LEU A 117 -22.17 -17.15 5.87
C LEU A 117 -23.04 -18.35 5.47
N THR A 118 -23.22 -18.62 4.18
CA THR A 118 -24.20 -19.60 3.69
C THR A 118 -23.59 -20.82 3.01
N ASP A 119 -22.29 -20.80 2.68
CA ASP A 119 -21.63 -21.89 1.97
C ASP A 119 -21.09 -23.00 2.90
N SER A 120 -20.47 -24.01 2.29
CA SER A 120 -19.88 -25.14 3.03
C SER A 120 -18.71 -24.74 3.93
N ASN A 121 -17.99 -23.67 3.62
CA ASN A 121 -16.90 -23.15 4.45
C ASN A 121 -17.47 -22.46 5.69
N ALA A 122 -18.53 -21.68 5.52
CA ALA A 122 -19.28 -21.08 6.62
C ALA A 122 -19.89 -22.13 7.55
N ALA A 123 -20.48 -23.20 6.99
CA ALA A 123 -20.98 -24.33 7.77
C ALA A 123 -19.87 -25.04 8.57
N ARG A 124 -18.62 -24.97 8.11
CA ARG A 124 -17.42 -25.47 8.80
C ARG A 124 -16.78 -24.44 9.75
N GLY A 125 -17.38 -23.27 9.92
CA GLY A 125 -16.86 -22.20 10.78
C GLY A 125 -15.66 -21.44 10.22
N ILE A 126 -15.38 -21.57 8.92
CA ILE A 126 -14.26 -20.91 8.23
C ILE A 126 -14.76 -20.06 7.05
N PRO A 127 -15.68 -19.11 7.27
CA PRO A 127 -16.30 -18.36 6.19
C PRO A 127 -15.27 -17.57 5.36
N SER A 128 -15.58 -17.42 4.08
CA SER A 128 -14.87 -16.57 3.13
C SER A 128 -15.05 -15.08 3.45
N LYS A 129 -13.98 -14.28 3.35
CA LYS A 129 -13.95 -12.88 3.82
C LYS A 129 -13.21 -11.93 2.86
N GLY A 130 -13.60 -10.67 2.92
CA GLY A 130 -12.91 -9.56 2.24
C GLY A 130 -13.18 -9.49 0.74
N LEU A 131 -12.39 -8.65 0.06
CA LEU A 131 -12.60 -8.31 -1.36
C LEU A 131 -12.60 -9.53 -2.30
N MET A 132 -11.76 -10.51 -2.01
CA MET A 132 -11.54 -11.72 -2.80
C MET A 132 -12.17 -12.97 -2.19
N GLN A 133 -12.97 -12.82 -1.12
CA GLN A 133 -13.66 -13.93 -0.45
C GLN A 133 -12.71 -15.10 -0.11
N VAL A 134 -11.57 -14.78 0.51
CA VAL A 134 -10.57 -15.77 0.94
C VAL A 134 -10.94 -16.32 2.32
N ILE A 135 -10.74 -17.62 2.54
CA ILE A 135 -10.90 -18.25 3.87
C ILE A 135 -9.62 -18.11 4.72
N ASP A 136 -9.75 -18.12 6.04
CA ASP A 136 -8.62 -17.93 6.97
C ASP A 136 -7.41 -18.86 6.72
N PRO A 137 -7.56 -20.19 6.50
CA PRO A 137 -6.40 -21.05 6.28
C PRO A 137 -5.67 -20.72 4.97
N THR A 138 -6.39 -20.35 3.91
CA THR A 138 -5.79 -19.91 2.64
C THR A 138 -5.07 -18.59 2.83
N PHE A 139 -5.70 -17.61 3.48
CA PHE A 139 -5.08 -16.32 3.76
C PHE A 139 -3.77 -16.47 4.52
N ARG A 140 -3.74 -17.32 5.57
CA ARG A 140 -2.51 -17.57 6.35
C ARG A 140 -1.43 -18.27 5.54
N THR A 141 -1.80 -19.22 4.69
CA THR A 141 -0.84 -19.99 3.88
C THR A 141 -0.21 -19.14 2.78
N TYR A 142 -0.99 -18.27 2.17
CA TYR A 142 -0.59 -17.46 1.01
C TYR A 142 -0.38 -15.98 1.35
N HIS A 143 -0.27 -15.65 2.64
CA HIS A 143 0.05 -14.29 3.09
C HIS A 143 1.33 -13.78 2.42
N VAL A 144 1.36 -12.48 2.14
CA VAL A 144 2.49 -11.83 1.47
C VAL A 144 3.13 -10.85 2.45
N ASP A 145 4.40 -11.11 2.83
CA ASP A 145 5.10 -10.25 3.79
C ASP A 145 5.09 -8.78 3.34
N GLY A 146 4.97 -7.85 4.28
CA GLY A 146 4.81 -6.43 3.96
C GLY A 146 3.34 -5.98 3.84
N THR A 147 2.39 -6.89 4.02
CA THR A 147 0.95 -6.58 4.15
C THR A 147 0.44 -6.88 5.56
N SER A 148 -0.75 -6.36 5.89
CA SER A 148 -1.42 -6.62 7.17
C SER A 148 -1.74 -8.11 7.38
N TRP A 149 -1.86 -8.55 8.63
CA TRP A 149 -2.40 -9.86 8.99
C TRP A 149 -3.92 -9.85 9.23
N ASP A 150 -4.57 -8.69 9.09
CA ASP A 150 -6.04 -8.60 9.04
C ASP A 150 -6.51 -9.11 7.67
N ILE A 151 -7.28 -10.20 7.65
CA ILE A 151 -7.85 -10.78 6.42
C ILE A 151 -8.77 -9.81 5.69
N TYR A 152 -9.33 -8.83 6.38
CA TYR A 152 -10.18 -7.84 5.73
C TYR A 152 -9.38 -6.64 5.20
N ASP A 153 -8.11 -6.48 5.55
CA ASP A 153 -7.26 -5.44 4.94
C ASP A 153 -7.25 -5.66 3.41
N PRO A 154 -7.65 -4.64 2.63
CA PRO A 154 -7.91 -4.84 1.21
C PRO A 154 -6.63 -5.26 0.45
N VAL A 155 -5.49 -4.70 0.81
CA VAL A 155 -4.20 -5.00 0.17
C VAL A 155 -3.75 -6.42 0.51
N ALA A 156 -3.80 -6.81 1.78
CA ALA A 156 -3.46 -8.15 2.22
C ALA A 156 -4.39 -9.21 1.61
N ASN A 157 -5.70 -8.95 1.56
CA ASN A 157 -6.69 -9.87 1.00
C ASN A 157 -6.46 -10.10 -0.50
N ILE A 158 -6.22 -9.03 -1.26
CA ILE A 158 -5.89 -9.11 -2.70
C ILE A 158 -4.57 -9.87 -2.91
N ALA A 159 -3.52 -9.50 -2.16
CA ALA A 159 -2.19 -10.10 -2.32
C ALA A 159 -2.21 -11.61 -2.01
N ALA A 160 -2.89 -12.03 -0.93
CA ALA A 160 -3.01 -13.44 -0.58
C ALA A 160 -3.81 -14.24 -1.60
N ALA A 161 -4.92 -13.68 -2.12
CA ALA A 161 -5.71 -14.33 -3.17
C ALA A 161 -4.92 -14.50 -4.47
N CYS A 162 -4.17 -13.48 -4.87
CA CYS A 162 -3.35 -13.55 -6.08
C CYS A 162 -2.16 -14.50 -5.92
N ASN A 163 -1.55 -14.57 -4.72
CA ASN A 163 -0.50 -15.54 -4.43
C ASN A 163 -1.03 -16.99 -4.50
N TYR A 164 -2.22 -17.24 -3.93
CA TYR A 164 -2.93 -18.51 -4.10
C TYR A 164 -3.19 -18.84 -5.58
N ALA A 165 -3.71 -17.87 -6.34
CA ALA A 165 -4.00 -18.05 -7.76
C ALA A 165 -2.73 -18.28 -8.60
N ALA A 166 -1.64 -17.61 -8.28
CA ALA A 166 -0.34 -17.83 -8.91
C ALA A 166 0.14 -19.27 -8.66
N HIS A 167 0.06 -19.74 -7.42
CA HIS A 167 0.45 -21.11 -7.08
C HIS A 167 -0.44 -22.17 -7.75
N ARG A 168 -1.76 -21.92 -7.84
CA ARG A 168 -2.72 -22.92 -8.35
C ARG A 168 -2.93 -22.89 -9.86
N TYR A 169 -2.88 -21.70 -10.47
CA TYR A 169 -3.30 -21.43 -11.86
C TYR A 169 -2.23 -20.66 -12.67
N GLY A 170 -1.15 -20.21 -12.03
CA GLY A 170 -0.08 -19.41 -12.62
C GLY A 170 -0.34 -17.90 -12.61
N THR A 171 -1.59 -17.44 -12.49
CA THR A 171 -1.97 -16.03 -12.31
C THR A 171 -3.45 -15.92 -11.95
N ILE A 172 -3.83 -14.84 -11.25
CA ILE A 172 -5.23 -14.45 -11.04
C ILE A 172 -5.98 -14.18 -12.35
N ASP A 173 -5.26 -13.86 -13.43
CA ASP A 173 -5.87 -13.54 -14.73
C ASP A 173 -6.62 -14.75 -15.34
N ARG A 174 -6.23 -15.97 -14.94
CA ARG A 174 -6.84 -17.24 -15.37
C ARG A 174 -8.01 -17.68 -14.49
N VAL A 175 -8.38 -16.90 -13.48
CA VAL A 175 -9.49 -17.20 -12.59
C VAL A 175 -10.77 -16.54 -13.11
N PHE A 176 -11.76 -17.38 -13.42
CA PHE A 176 -13.05 -16.97 -14.00
C PHE A 176 -14.26 -17.36 -13.15
N SER A 177 -14.12 -18.32 -12.23
CA SER A 177 -15.15 -18.76 -11.28
C SER A 177 -14.92 -18.19 -9.88
N ALA A 178 -15.95 -18.22 -9.03
CA ALA A 178 -15.81 -17.90 -7.62
C ALA A 178 -14.96 -18.92 -6.86
N TYR A 179 -14.42 -18.50 -5.71
CA TYR A 179 -13.59 -19.32 -4.82
C TYR A 179 -14.42 -20.23 -3.91
#